data_AF-A0A6B3P4P2-F1
#
_entry.id   AF-A0A6B3P4P2-F1
#
_cell.length_a   1.000
_cell.length_b   1.000
_cell.length_c   1.000
_cell.angle_alpha   90.00
_cell.angle_beta   90.00
_cell.angle_gamma   90.00
#
_symmetry.space_group_name_H-M   'P 1'
#
loop_
_entity.id
_entity.type
_entity.pdbx_description
1 polymer ?
#
loop_
_entity_poly.entity_id
_entity_poly.type
_entity_poly.pdbx_seq_one_letter_code
_entity_poly.pdbx_strand_id
1 'polypeptide(L)'
;MAHSAPAIVILGKGSLATARKLQQVYPDALIHGLAGRVDGVACSYQDFGATLRQLYQQATPIIALCAAGIVIRSLASVLLEKGAEPPVLAVAEDGSAVVPLLGGLGGVNHMAREIAA
;
A
#
# COMPACT_ATOMS: atom_id res chain seq x y z
N MET A 1 3.34 -18.62 6.71
CA MET A 1 2.52 -17.78 7.61
C MET A 1 1.52 -17.06 6.72
N ALA A 2 0.22 -17.19 6.97
CA ALA A 2 -0.79 -16.53 6.16
C ALA A 2 -0.62 -15.01 6.30
N HIS A 3 -0.30 -14.35 5.20
CA HIS A 3 -0.15 -12.91 5.18
C HIS A 3 -1.55 -12.29 5.20
N SER A 4 -1.82 -11.34 6.10
CA SER A 4 -3.07 -10.59 6.09
C SER A 4 -3.26 -9.94 4.72
N ALA A 5 -4.50 -9.82 4.27
CA ALA A 5 -4.80 -9.21 2.97
C ALA A 5 -4.20 -7.79 2.89
N PRO A 6 -3.58 -7.40 1.76
CA PRO A 6 -2.93 -6.09 1.65
C PRO A 6 -3.96 -4.96 1.59
N ALA A 7 -3.61 -3.82 2.18
CA ALA A 7 -4.32 -2.57 1.99
C ALA A 7 -3.78 -1.85 0.74
N ILE A 8 -4.65 -1.58 -0.22
CA ILE A 8 -4.35 -0.79 -1.41
C ILE A 8 -4.72 0.67 -1.13
N VAL A 9 -3.74 1.56 -0.98
CA VAL A 9 -3.98 2.95 -0.56
C VAL A 9 -3.77 3.90 -1.73
N ILE A 10 -4.77 4.71 -2.05
CA ILE A 10 -4.76 5.65 -3.18
C ILE A 10 -5.13 7.07 -2.77
N LEU A 11 -4.54 8.07 -3.43
CA LEU A 11 -4.73 9.50 -3.14
C LEU A 11 -5.78 10.18 -4.05
N GLY A 12 -6.05 9.62 -5.23
CA GLY A 12 -6.91 10.23 -6.23
C GLY A 12 -7.50 9.23 -7.23
N LYS A 13 -8.46 9.70 -8.04
CA LYS A 13 -9.21 8.84 -8.98
C LYS A 13 -8.33 8.22 -10.07
N GLY A 14 -7.22 8.85 -10.42
CA GLY A 14 -6.27 8.36 -11.44
C GLY A 14 -5.75 6.95 -11.15
N SER A 15 -5.58 6.62 -9.87
CA SER A 15 -5.06 5.31 -9.45
C SER A 15 -6.13 4.22 -9.33
N LEU A 16 -7.43 4.53 -9.48
CA LEU A 16 -8.51 3.56 -9.24
C LEU A 16 -8.46 2.36 -10.18
N ALA A 17 -8.19 2.60 -11.46
CA ALA A 17 -8.11 1.52 -12.45
C ALA A 17 -7.00 0.52 -12.08
N THR A 18 -5.82 1.04 -11.73
CA THR A 18 -4.68 0.23 -11.27
C THR A 18 -5.00 -0.47 -9.94
N ALA A 19 -5.59 0.23 -8.97
CA ALA A 19 -5.99 -0.36 -7.69
C ALA A 19 -6.97 -1.54 -7.87
N ARG A 20 -7.91 -1.43 -8.81
CA ARG A 20 -8.84 -2.53 -9.13
C ARG A 20 -8.16 -3.71 -9.82
N LYS A 21 -7.18 -3.47 -10.70
CA LYS A 21 -6.35 -4.55 -11.27
C LYS A 21 -5.55 -5.26 -10.17
N LEU A 22 -4.96 -4.52 -9.25
CA LEU A 22 -4.23 -5.09 -8.11
C LEU A 22 -5.15 -5.89 -7.18
N GLN A 23 -6.41 -5.46 -7.02
CA GLN A 23 -7.42 -6.22 -6.29
C GLN A 23 -7.79 -7.54 -6.99
N GLN A 24 -7.58 -7.69 -8.31
CA GLN A 24 -7.75 -8.98 -8.98
C GLN A 24 -6.60 -9.95 -8.66
N VAL A 25 -5.38 -9.42 -8.45
CA VAL A 25 -4.21 -10.19 -8.00
C VAL A 25 -4.33 -10.58 -6.53
N TYR A 26 -4.87 -9.68 -5.71
CA TYR A 26 -5.14 -9.89 -4.29
C TYR A 26 -6.65 -9.71 -3.99
N PRO A 27 -7.49 -10.75 -4.18
CA PRO A 27 -8.95 -10.64 -4.07
C PRO A 27 -9.47 -10.13 -2.73
N ASP A 28 -8.78 -10.45 -1.63
CA ASP A 28 -9.15 -10.03 -0.28
C ASP A 28 -8.66 -8.61 0.06
N ALA A 29 -7.91 -7.96 -0.83
CA ALA A 29 -7.37 -6.63 -0.61
C ALA A 29 -8.48 -5.58 -0.56
N LEU A 30 -8.37 -4.64 0.37
CA LEU A 30 -9.28 -3.51 0.48
C LEU A 30 -8.65 -2.25 -0.12
N ILE A 31 -9.45 -1.51 -0.88
CA ILE A 31 -9.03 -0.22 -1.43
C ILE A 31 -9.41 0.89 -0.44
N HIS A 32 -8.39 1.62 0.00
CA HIS A 32 -8.47 2.80 0.85
C HIS A 32 -8.29 4.05 -0.02
N GLY A 33 -9.31 4.90 -0.09
CA GLY A 33 -9.30 6.13 -0.88
C GLY A 33 -9.42 7.40 -0.03
N LEU A 34 -8.71 8.45 -0.41
CA LEU A 34 -8.80 9.74 0.27
C LEU A 34 -10.19 10.36 0.10
N ALA A 35 -10.83 10.70 1.22
CA ALA A 35 -12.14 11.32 1.29
C ALA A 35 -12.18 12.62 0.46
N GLY A 36 -13.26 12.79 -0.31
CA GLY A 36 -13.43 13.93 -1.22
C GLY A 36 -12.61 13.88 -2.50
N ARG A 37 -11.68 12.92 -2.65
CA ARG A 37 -10.95 12.69 -3.91
C ARG A 37 -11.27 11.36 -4.56
N VAL A 38 -11.70 10.36 -3.79
CA VAL A 38 -11.97 9.00 -4.27
C VAL A 38 -13.30 8.52 -3.71
N ASP A 39 -14.16 8.04 -4.59
CA ASP A 39 -15.50 7.54 -4.29
C ASP A 39 -15.62 6.06 -4.68
N GLY A 40 -16.60 5.33 -4.11
CA GLY A 40 -16.89 3.95 -4.52
C GLY A 40 -15.81 2.92 -4.13
N VAL A 41 -15.04 3.21 -3.08
CA VAL A 41 -14.03 2.31 -2.50
C VAL A 41 -14.49 1.75 -1.16
N ALA A 42 -13.92 0.62 -0.74
CA ALA A 42 -14.34 -0.08 0.48
C ALA A 42 -14.06 0.74 1.75
N CYS A 43 -12.95 1.47 1.77
CA CYS A 43 -12.54 2.26 2.92
C CYS A 43 -12.24 3.71 2.50
N SER A 44 -12.81 4.69 3.19
CA SER A 44 -12.47 6.10 3.01
C SER A 44 -11.62 6.59 4.18
N TYR A 45 -10.60 7.41 3.92
CA TYR A 45 -9.74 7.98 4.96
C TYR A 45 -9.52 9.49 4.76
N GLN A 46 -9.12 10.20 5.81
CA GLN A 46 -8.95 11.67 5.77
C GLN A 46 -7.49 12.13 5.73
N ASP A 47 -6.58 11.37 6.35
CA ASP A 47 -5.16 11.70 6.41
C ASP A 47 -4.32 10.51 5.94
N PHE A 48 -3.53 10.72 4.87
CA PHE A 48 -2.73 9.67 4.26
C PHE A 48 -1.66 9.15 5.22
N GLY A 49 -0.94 10.04 5.89
CA GLY A 49 0.17 9.64 6.75
C GLY A 49 -0.32 8.86 7.97
N ALA A 50 -1.40 9.32 8.61
CA ALA A 50 -2.01 8.65 9.75
C ALA A 50 -2.54 7.27 9.36
N THR A 51 -3.19 7.16 8.20
CA THR A 51 -3.70 5.89 7.67
C THR A 51 -2.57 4.90 7.42
N LEU A 52 -1.49 5.34 6.76
CA LEU A 52 -0.30 4.49 6.51
C LEU A 52 0.31 3.99 7.82
N ARG A 53 0.49 4.87 8.81
CA ARG A 53 1.05 4.49 10.12
C ARG A 53 0.16 3.49 10.84
N GLN A 54 -1.16 3.69 10.83
CA GLN A 54 -2.10 2.77 11.45
C GLN A 54 -2.03 1.38 10.81
N LEU A 55 -2.08 1.29 9.48
CA LEU A 55 -1.99 0.03 8.75
C LEU A 55 -0.66 -0.68 9.02
N TYR A 56 0.44 0.07 9.00
CA TYR A 56 1.78 -0.45 9.26
C TYR A 56 1.90 -1.01 10.70
N GLN A 57 1.41 -0.29 11.70
CA GLN A 57 1.40 -0.74 13.10
C GLN A 57 0.50 -1.94 13.35
N GLN A 58 -0.53 -2.15 12.51
CA GLN A 58 -1.38 -3.34 12.50
C GLN A 58 -0.75 -4.52 11.75
N ALA A 59 0.52 -4.40 11.32
CA ALA A 59 1.20 -5.37 10.48
C ALA A 59 0.45 -5.70 9.17
N THR A 60 -0.34 -4.75 8.67
CA THR A 60 -1.06 -4.90 7.40
C THR A 60 -0.10 -4.61 6.24
N PRO A 61 0.00 -5.47 5.22
CA PRO A 61 0.81 -5.19 4.06
C PRO A 61 0.24 -4.01 3.28
N ILE A 62 1.08 -3.11 2.79
CA ILE A 62 0.63 -1.85 2.18
C ILE A 62 1.09 -1.80 0.72
N ILE A 63 0.14 -1.55 -0.19
CA ILE A 63 0.39 -1.21 -1.59
C ILE A 63 -0.09 0.22 -1.81
N ALA A 64 0.81 1.20 -1.77
CA ALA A 64 0.48 2.62 -1.93
C ALA A 64 0.66 3.07 -3.38
N LEU A 65 -0.42 3.50 -4.04
CA LEU A 65 -0.34 4.04 -5.41
C LEU A 65 -0.11 5.54 -5.34
N CYS A 66 1.16 5.92 -5.28
CA CYS A 66 1.63 7.29 -5.22
C CYS A 66 3.17 7.32 -5.31
N ALA A 67 3.77 8.52 -5.24
CA ALA A 67 5.21 8.66 -5.17
C ALA A 67 5.81 8.00 -3.91
N ALA A 68 6.89 7.23 -4.06
CA ALA A 68 7.57 6.59 -2.92
C ALA A 68 7.96 7.57 -1.80
N GLY A 69 8.33 8.81 -2.17
CA GLY A 69 8.75 9.83 -1.20
C GLY A 69 7.68 10.20 -0.16
N ILE A 70 6.38 10.20 -0.51
CA ILE A 70 5.34 10.47 0.49
C ILE A 70 5.13 9.28 1.42
N VAL A 71 5.30 8.04 0.94
CA VAL A 71 5.24 6.84 1.76
C VAL A 71 6.35 6.83 2.80
N ILE A 72 7.60 7.05 2.35
CA ILE A 72 8.79 7.10 3.23
C ILE A 72 8.62 8.16 4.31
N ARG A 73 8.26 9.39 3.94
CA ARG A 73 8.06 10.48 4.93
C ARG A 73 6.91 10.18 5.90
N SER A 74 5.86 9.50 5.45
CA SER A 74 4.70 9.18 6.29
C SER A 74 5.02 8.14 7.36
N LEU A 75 5.86 7.15 7.02
CA LEU A 75 6.23 6.04 7.90
C LEU A 75 7.46 6.33 8.75
N ALA A 76 8.32 7.27 8.35
CA ALA A 76 9.59 7.54 9.02
C ALA A 76 9.52 7.66 10.56
N SER A 77 8.44 8.23 11.11
CA SER A 77 8.28 8.39 12.56
C SER A 77 7.89 7.11 13.33
N VAL A 78 7.52 6.04 12.63
CA VAL A 78 7.11 4.75 13.23
C VAL A 78 7.99 3.58 12.79
N LEU A 79 9.07 3.85 12.04
CA LEU A 79 10.08 2.83 11.74
C LEU A 79 10.87 2.56 13.02
N LEU A 80 10.76 1.33 13.53
CA LEU A 80 11.52 0.84 14.66
C LEU A 80 12.81 0.14 14.18
N GLU A 81 13.63 -0.33 15.13
CA GLU A 81 14.79 -1.17 14.84
C GLU A 81 14.43 -2.35 13.93
N LYS A 82 15.38 -2.72 13.05
CA LYS A 82 15.21 -3.69 11.97
C LYS A 82 14.62 -5.00 12.49
N GLY A 83 13.33 -5.22 12.23
CA GLY A 83 12.55 -6.35 12.78
C GLY A 83 11.47 -6.84 11.83
N ALA A 84 10.38 -7.39 12.38
CA ALA A 84 9.24 -7.93 11.62
C ALA A 84 8.35 -6.79 11.09
N GLU A 85 8.83 -6.07 10.09
CA GLU A 85 8.06 -5.04 9.39
C GLU A 85 7.12 -5.70 8.35
N PRO A 86 5.87 -5.21 8.21
CA PRO A 86 5.02 -5.66 7.11
C PRO A 86 5.59 -5.18 5.75
N PRO A 87 5.29 -5.88 4.65
CA PRO A 87 5.61 -5.42 3.31
C PRO A 87 4.98 -4.06 3.02
N VAL A 88 5.79 -3.15 2.49
CA VAL A 88 5.32 -1.85 1.99
C VAL A 88 5.86 -1.65 0.59
N LEU A 89 4.95 -1.41 -0.36
CA LEU A 89 5.22 -1.14 -1.76
C LEU A 89 4.75 0.26 -2.13
N ALA A 90 5.54 0.97 -2.92
CA ALA A 90 5.07 2.11 -3.70
C ALA A 90 4.89 1.68 -5.16
N VAL A 91 3.73 1.98 -5.73
CA VAL A 91 3.38 1.67 -7.11
C VAL A 91 3.02 2.97 -7.82
N ALA A 92 3.47 3.15 -9.06
CA ALA A 92 3.05 4.29 -9.87
C ALA A 92 1.52 4.26 -10.07
N GLU A 93 0.88 5.43 -10.20
CA GLU A 93 -0.59 5.49 -10.33
C GLU A 93 -1.12 4.69 -11.53
N ASP A 94 -0.32 4.60 -12.60
CA ASP A 94 -0.60 3.83 -13.81
C ASP A 94 -0.09 2.39 -13.77
N GLY A 95 0.57 1.98 -12.68
CA GLY A 95 1.16 0.65 -12.50
C GLY A 95 2.49 0.44 -13.23
N SER A 96 3.06 1.47 -13.87
CA SER A 96 4.28 1.35 -14.70
C SER A 96 5.55 1.00 -13.92
N ALA A 97 5.56 1.23 -12.60
CA ALA A 97 6.69 0.94 -11.73
C ALA A 97 6.21 0.43 -10.38
N VAL A 98 6.95 -0.54 -9.83
CA VAL A 98 6.69 -1.17 -8.53
C VAL A 98 7.99 -1.14 -7.72
N VAL A 99 7.95 -0.50 -6.56
CA VAL A 99 9.13 -0.27 -5.72
C VAL A 99 8.90 -0.88 -4.33
N PRO A 100 9.61 -1.97 -3.96
CA PRO A 100 9.59 -2.49 -2.60
C PRO A 100 10.33 -1.53 -1.66
N LEU A 101 9.69 -1.13 -0.57
CA LEU A 101 10.23 -0.15 0.39
C LEU A 101 10.63 -0.78 1.73
N LEU A 102 9.76 -1.60 2.33
CA LEU A 102 9.95 -2.21 3.66
C LEU A 102 9.46 -3.66 3.70
N GLY A 103 9.84 -4.42 4.72
CA GLY A 103 9.36 -5.80 4.91
C GLY A 103 10.10 -6.83 4.04
N GLY A 104 11.43 -6.69 3.90
CA GLY A 104 12.27 -7.61 3.13
C GLY A 104 12.12 -9.07 3.52
N LEU A 105 12.03 -9.35 4.83
CA LEU A 105 11.77 -10.70 5.37
C LEU A 105 10.28 -11.08 5.29
N GLY A 106 9.39 -10.10 5.19
CA GLY A 106 7.95 -10.26 5.07
C GLY A 106 7.48 -10.58 3.65
N GLY A 107 8.38 -10.69 2.67
CA GLY A 107 8.04 -11.08 1.30
C GLY A 107 7.74 -9.92 0.35
N VAL A 108 8.09 -8.67 0.69
CA VAL A 108 7.84 -7.50 -0.18
C VAL A 108 8.40 -7.65 -1.60
N ASN A 109 9.55 -8.31 -1.74
CA ASN A 109 10.16 -8.55 -3.05
C ASN A 109 9.41 -9.60 -3.88
N HIS A 110 8.68 -10.51 -3.24
CA HIS A 110 7.81 -11.46 -3.94
C HIS A 110 6.58 -10.73 -4.46
N MET A 111 5.89 -9.99 -3.58
CA MET A 111 4.74 -9.17 -3.95
C MET A 111 5.08 -8.19 -5.08
N ALA A 112 6.26 -7.55 -5.04
CA ALA A 112 6.70 -6.65 -6.10
C ALA A 112 6.74 -7.33 -7.47
N ARG A 113 7.20 -8.58 -7.54
CA ARG A 113 7.29 -9.35 -8.79
C ARG A 113 5.92 -9.84 -9.26
N GLU A 114 5.05 -10.25 -8.34
CA GLU A 114 3.67 -10.64 -8.67
C GLU A 114 2.90 -9.48 -9.29
N ILE A 115 3.08 -8.26 -8.75
CA ILE A 115 2.42 -7.06 -9.27
C ILE A 115 2.99 -6.60 -10.61
N ALA A 116 4.28 -6.82 -10.84
CA ALA A 116 4.97 -6.38 -12.05
C ALA A 116 4.86 -7.34 -13.25
N ALA A 117 4.24 -8.53 -13.06
CA ALA A 117 4.04 -9.54 -14.09
C ALA A 117 2.82 -9.25 -14.97
#